data_AF-A0A2A2W965-F1
#
_entry.id   AF-A0A2A2W965-F1
#
_cell.length_a   1.000
_cell.length_b   1.000
_cell.length_c   1.000
_cell.angle_alpha   90.00
_cell.angle_beta   90.00
_cell.angle_gamma   90.00
#
_symmetry.space_group_name_H-M   'P 1'
#
loop_
_entity.id
_entity.type
_entity.pdbx_description
1 polymer ?
#
loop_
_entity_poly.entity_id
_entity_poly.type
_entity_poly.pdbx_seq_one_letter_code
_entity_poly.pdbx_strand_id
1 'polypeptide(L)'
;MPAYSYKTLPTEGQAKTYRCKVVGDSVATLQVGRKSLKVYVRETSGGGFTLGLGPKLAKKIKSGKSYDLRYDGRRMQVIAETFVETVQGEARLQVGTIREYEPKERWAFRLPFTKGSRVIGHDSGINSGAAYGGFVLVLFCVMSLPGVGDRLGTAPRIESALAMMSKNITDVVHAIRH
;
A
#
# COMPACT_ATOMS: atom_id res chain seq x y z
N MET A 1 -31.42 -21.36 38.24
CA MET A 1 -30.07 -20.76 38.09
C MET A 1 -30.08 -19.44 38.84
N PRO A 2 -29.26 -19.24 39.89
CA PRO A 2 -29.27 -17.98 40.62
C PRO A 2 -28.69 -16.86 39.77
N ALA A 3 -29.45 -15.78 39.60
CA ALA A 3 -29.02 -14.57 38.91
C ALA A 3 -28.19 -13.72 39.86
N TYR A 4 -26.88 -13.68 39.64
CA TYR A 4 -25.98 -12.79 40.38
C TYR A 4 -26.08 -11.39 39.78
N SER A 5 -26.72 -10.47 40.52
CA SER A 5 -26.76 -9.05 40.19
C SER A 5 -25.63 -8.35 40.94
N TYR A 6 -24.57 -7.95 40.23
CA TYR A 6 -23.49 -7.16 40.80
C TYR A 6 -23.80 -5.68 40.60
N LYS A 7 -23.80 -4.91 41.69
CA LYS A 7 -23.87 -3.45 41.65
C LYS A 7 -22.50 -2.91 41.24
N THR A 8 -22.34 -2.50 39.99
CA THR A 8 -21.16 -1.72 39.58
C THR A 8 -21.33 -0.28 40.07
N LEU A 9 -20.47 0.16 40.98
CA LEU A 9 -20.30 1.58 41.25
C LEU A 9 -19.52 2.21 40.08
N PRO A 10 -20.00 3.30 39.45
CA PRO A 10 -19.21 4.00 38.46
C PRO A 10 -17.98 4.57 39.16
N THR A 11 -16.81 4.01 38.85
CA THR A 11 -15.54 4.57 39.31
C THR A 11 -15.31 5.85 38.50
N GLU A 12 -15.52 7.02 39.11
CA GLU A 12 -15.11 8.33 38.58
C GLU A 12 -13.58 8.48 38.63
N GLY A 13 -12.87 7.51 38.08
CA GLY A 13 -11.41 7.46 38.04
C GLY A 13 -10.99 7.07 36.64
N GLN A 14 -10.34 8.01 35.96
CA GLN A 14 -9.66 7.89 34.67
C GLN A 14 -9.50 6.44 34.20
N ALA A 15 -10.19 6.08 33.11
CA ALA A 15 -10.07 4.76 32.50
C ALA A 15 -8.58 4.41 32.36
N LYS A 16 -8.13 3.37 33.08
CA LYS A 16 -6.75 2.87 32.96
C LYS A 16 -6.56 2.38 31.53
N THR A 17 -5.98 3.22 30.68
CA THR A 17 -5.61 2.87 29.32
C THR A 17 -4.46 1.87 29.38
N TYR A 18 -4.77 0.58 29.25
CA TYR A 18 -3.76 -0.46 29.13
C TYR A 18 -2.99 -0.27 27.83
N ARG A 19 -1.66 -0.17 27.93
CA ARG A 19 -0.76 -0.03 26.78
C ARG A 19 0.11 -1.27 26.66
N CYS A 20 0.11 -1.86 25.47
CA CYS A 20 0.96 -2.99 25.13
C CYS A 20 2.22 -2.47 24.45
N LYS A 21 3.39 -2.90 24.92
CA LYS A 21 4.66 -2.60 24.25
C LYS A 21 4.74 -3.41 22.97
N VAL A 22 5.13 -2.75 21.89
CA VAL A 22 5.41 -3.42 20.62
C VAL A 22 6.87 -3.85 20.63
N VAL A 23 7.10 -5.16 20.48
CA VAL A 23 8.45 -5.73 20.47
C VAL A 23 9.02 -5.59 19.06
N GLY A 24 10.16 -4.90 18.93
CA GLY A 24 10.87 -4.70 17.67
C GLY A 24 10.61 -3.35 16.98
N ASP A 25 11.20 -3.17 15.80
CA ASP A 25 11.08 -1.94 15.01
C ASP A 25 9.85 -1.98 14.11
N SER A 26 8.71 -1.77 14.75
CA SER A 26 7.42 -1.65 14.09
C SER A 26 7.31 -0.32 13.36
N VAL A 27 7.33 -0.33 12.02
CA VAL A 27 7.32 0.87 11.20
C VAL A 27 5.89 1.28 10.83
N ALA A 28 5.59 2.57 10.99
CA ALA A 28 4.38 3.20 10.48
C ALA A 28 4.72 4.40 9.59
N THR A 29 3.75 4.84 8.79
CA THR A 29 3.88 6.04 7.96
C THR A 29 2.85 7.08 8.40
N LEU A 30 3.32 8.23 8.87
CA LEU A 30 2.49 9.37 9.24
C LEU A 30 2.46 10.39 8.10
N GLN A 31 1.29 10.74 7.58
CA GLN A 31 1.14 11.81 6.59
C GLN A 31 0.97 13.16 7.29
N VAL A 32 1.91 14.06 7.01
CA VAL A 32 1.90 15.46 7.45
C VAL A 32 1.75 16.35 6.22
N GLY A 33 0.50 16.74 5.93
CA GLY A 33 0.16 17.45 4.70
C GLY A 33 0.46 16.60 3.46
N ARG A 34 1.33 17.09 2.58
CA ARG A 34 1.74 16.37 1.35
C ARG A 34 2.92 15.41 1.55
N LYS A 35 3.54 15.38 2.74
CA LYS A 35 4.75 14.59 3.02
C LYS A 35 4.42 13.36 3.86
N SER A 36 4.98 12.23 3.49
CA SER A 36 5.00 11.02 4.33
C SER A 36 6.24 11.03 5.23
N LEU A 37 6.04 10.76 6.52
CA LEU A 37 7.09 10.62 7.51
C LEU A 37 7.12 9.18 8.01
N LYS A 38 8.30 8.56 8.01
CA LYS A 38 8.51 7.25 8.62
C LYS A 38 8.61 7.42 10.14
N VAL A 39 7.81 6.66 10.88
CA VAL A 39 7.73 6.72 12.35
C VAL A 39 7.73 5.30 12.90
N TYR A 40 8.11 5.11 14.16
CA TYR A 40 8.14 3.79 14.80
C TYR A 40 7.03 3.66 15.83
N VAL A 41 6.28 2.56 15.83
CA VAL A 41 5.26 2.30 16.85
C VAL A 41 5.94 1.61 18.03
N ARG A 42 5.93 2.25 19.19
CA ARG A 42 6.55 1.72 20.42
C ARG A 42 5.52 1.09 21.35
N GLU A 43 4.34 1.67 21.42
CA GLU A 43 3.24 1.15 22.24
C GLU A 43 1.92 1.29 21.51
N THR A 44 1.01 0.34 21.74
CA THR A 44 -0.34 0.30 21.19
C THR A 44 -1.35 0.22 22.33
N SER A 45 -2.44 0.95 22.25
CA SER A 45 -3.59 0.84 23.15
C SER A 45 -4.87 0.72 22.34
N GLY A 46 -5.98 0.35 22.98
CA GLY A 46 -7.28 0.31 22.30
C GLY A 46 -7.73 1.68 21.77
N GLY A 47 -7.21 2.78 22.33
CA GLY A 47 -7.58 4.14 21.96
C GLY A 47 -6.51 4.90 21.17
N GLY A 48 -5.32 4.35 20.95
CA GLY A 48 -4.21 5.12 20.40
C GLY A 48 -2.86 4.42 20.38
N PHE A 49 -1.81 5.19 20.09
CA PHE A 49 -0.45 4.69 19.91
C PHE A 49 0.58 5.64 20.54
N THR A 50 1.74 5.09 20.89
CA THR A 50 2.94 5.88 21.19
C THR A 50 3.91 5.72 20.03
N LEU A 51 4.16 6.82 19.30
CA LEU A 51 5.05 6.88 18.15
C LEU A 51 6.44 7.39 18.56
N GLY A 52 7.49 6.67 18.17
CA GLY A 52 8.88 7.11 18.20
C GLY A 52 9.22 7.90 16.93
N LEU A 53 9.80 9.07 17.14
CA LEU A 53 10.12 10.05 16.11
C LEU A 53 11.56 10.53 16.28
N GLY A 54 12.25 10.77 15.16
CA GLY A 54 13.49 11.53 15.20
C GLY A 54 13.24 12.98 15.64
N PRO A 55 14.16 13.63 16.36
CA PRO A 55 13.96 14.98 16.92
C PRO A 55 13.69 16.04 15.85
N LYS A 56 14.26 15.88 14.64
CA LYS A 56 14.01 16.76 13.49
C LYS A 56 12.58 16.60 12.94
N LEU A 57 11.99 15.42 13.06
CA LEU A 57 10.63 15.12 12.61
C LEU A 57 9.59 15.57 13.63
N ALA A 58 9.88 15.43 14.93
CA ALA A 58 9.01 15.90 16.01
C ALA A 58 8.67 17.39 15.87
N LYS A 59 9.64 18.23 15.47
CA LYS A 59 9.41 19.68 15.22
C LYS A 59 8.38 19.99 14.13
N LYS A 60 8.09 19.03 13.24
CA LYS A 60 7.11 19.22 12.15
C LYS A 60 5.68 18.88 12.56
N ILE A 61 5.53 18.16 13.67
CA ILE A 61 4.25 17.70 14.18
C ILE A 61 3.79 18.70 15.25
N LYS A 62 2.52 19.10 15.17
CA LYS A 62 1.91 20.03 16.11
C LYS A 62 0.91 19.26 16.97
N SER A 63 0.99 19.43 18.28
CA SER A 63 -0.02 18.91 19.22
C SER A 63 -1.40 19.48 18.89
N GLY A 64 -2.45 18.69 19.12
CA GLY A 64 -3.84 18.99 18.82
C GLY A 64 -4.24 18.85 17.35
N LYS A 65 -3.31 18.60 16.43
CA LYS A 65 -3.64 18.38 15.02
C LYS A 65 -3.91 16.92 14.70
N SER A 66 -4.83 16.71 13.76
CA SER A 66 -5.09 15.39 13.18
C SER A 66 -4.15 15.09 12.01
N TYR A 67 -3.79 13.83 11.89
CA TYR A 67 -2.88 13.28 10.89
C TYR A 67 -3.37 11.92 10.42
N ASP A 68 -2.99 11.53 9.22
CA ASP A 68 -3.27 10.19 8.72
C ASP A 68 -2.11 9.26 9.05
N LEU A 69 -2.37 8.24 9.85
CA LEU A 69 -1.43 7.18 10.17
C LEU A 69 -1.75 5.95 9.32
N ARG A 70 -0.71 5.36 8.72
CA ARG A 70 -0.76 4.04 8.11
C ARG A 70 0.09 3.09 8.92
N TYR A 71 -0.54 2.05 9.42
CA TYR A 71 0.09 1.05 10.25
C TYR A 71 -0.56 -0.31 9.99
N ASP A 72 0.27 -1.34 9.77
CA ASP A 72 -0.18 -2.71 9.53
C ASP A 72 -1.29 -2.84 8.44
N GLY A 73 -1.08 -2.17 7.30
CA GLY A 73 -2.04 -2.16 6.19
C GLY A 73 -3.33 -1.35 6.43
N ARG A 74 -3.56 -0.86 7.65
CA ARG A 74 -4.70 -0.03 8.02
C ARG A 74 -4.36 1.45 7.82
N ARG A 75 -5.38 2.24 7.50
CA ARG A 75 -5.29 3.71 7.47
C ARG A 75 -6.23 4.23 8.53
N MET A 76 -5.73 5.13 9.38
CA MET A 76 -6.50 5.71 10.46
C MET A 76 -6.14 7.18 10.61
N GLN A 77 -7.12 7.99 11.00
CA GLN A 77 -6.94 9.37 11.39
C GLN A 77 -6.63 9.42 12.89
N VAL A 78 -5.49 10.00 13.24
CA VAL A 78 -5.01 10.11 14.61
C VAL A 78 -4.83 11.57 15.00
N ILE A 79 -5.10 11.92 16.26
CA ILE A 79 -4.81 13.23 16.83
C ILE A 79 -3.51 13.17 17.62
N ALA A 80 -2.62 14.16 17.40
CA ALA A 80 -1.43 14.31 18.21
C ALA A 80 -1.81 14.87 19.58
N GLU A 81 -1.74 14.08 20.64
CA GLU A 81 -2.18 14.51 21.98
C GLU A 81 -1.05 15.22 22.71
N THR A 82 0.04 14.51 23.00
CA THR A 82 1.12 15.03 23.85
C THR A 82 2.46 14.39 23.49
N PHE A 83 3.52 15.19 23.54
CA PHE A 83 4.89 14.70 23.46
C PHE A 83 5.33 14.23 24.85
N VAL A 84 5.79 12.98 24.92
CA VAL A 84 6.37 12.38 26.11
C VAL A 84 7.87 12.62 26.09
N GLU A 85 8.50 12.53 27.26
CA GLU A 85 9.94 12.61 27.41
C GLU A 85 10.69 11.73 26.41
N THR A 86 11.85 12.24 25.98
CA THR A 86 12.69 11.58 25.00
C THR A 86 13.33 10.36 25.65
N VAL A 87 13.09 9.18 25.11
CA VAL A 87 13.69 7.94 25.60
C VAL A 87 14.71 7.49 24.58
N GLN A 88 15.97 7.31 24.98
CA GLN A 88 17.07 6.89 24.10
C GLN A 88 17.30 7.83 22.90
N GLY A 89 17.07 9.14 23.07
CA GLY A 89 17.24 10.13 21.99
C GLY A 89 16.10 10.18 20.96
N GLU A 90 15.07 9.35 21.13
CA GLU A 90 13.85 9.38 20.32
C GLU A 90 12.74 10.16 21.01
N ALA A 91 12.17 11.14 20.31
CA ALA A 91 11.00 11.86 20.79
C ALA A 91 9.78 10.94 20.71
N ARG A 92 9.01 10.84 21.80
CA ARG A 92 7.80 10.02 21.85
C ARG A 92 6.56 10.91 21.72
N LEU A 93 5.67 10.54 20.82
CA LEU A 93 4.40 11.23 20.61
C LEU A 93 3.25 10.27 20.92
N GLN A 94 2.39 10.65 21.86
CA GLN A 94 1.12 9.97 22.06
C GLN A 94 0.11 10.49 21.04
N VAL A 95 -0.55 9.53 20.38
CA VAL A 95 -1.60 9.82 19.42
C VAL A 95 -2.86 9.05 19.79
N GLY A 96 -4.00 9.73 19.75
CA GLY A 96 -5.33 9.14 19.92
C GLY A 96 -5.93 8.80 18.57
N THR A 97 -6.61 7.67 18.45
CA THR A 97 -7.32 7.30 17.21
C THR A 97 -8.67 8.00 17.17
N ILE A 98 -8.90 8.80 16.13
CA ILE A 98 -10.20 9.45 15.90
C ILE A 98 -11.11 8.54 15.07
N ARG A 99 -10.57 8.01 13.96
CA ARG A 99 -11.34 7.25 12.98
C ARG A 99 -10.46 6.27 12.24
N GLU A 100 -10.91 5.03 12.12
CA GLU A 100 -10.31 4.07 11.19
C GLU A 100 -11.01 4.18 9.82
N TYR A 101 -10.22 4.25 8.75
CA TYR A 101 -10.75 4.25 7.39
C TYR A 101 -10.93 2.81 6.92
N GLU A 102 -11.99 2.57 6.16
CA GLU A 102 -12.17 1.28 5.50
C GLU A 102 -10.96 0.96 4.59
N PRO A 103 -10.53 -0.30 4.54
CA PRO A 103 -9.46 -0.71 3.66
C PRO A 103 -9.86 -0.39 2.22
N LYS A 104 -9.06 0.44 1.54
CA LYS A 104 -9.28 0.70 0.11
C LYS A 104 -9.16 -0.62 -0.63
N GLU A 105 -10.26 -1.07 -1.24
CA GLU A 105 -10.22 -2.14 -2.24
C GLU A 105 -9.25 -1.73 -3.33
N ARG A 106 -8.14 -2.46 -3.43
CA ARG A 106 -7.16 -2.24 -4.49
C ARG A 106 -7.82 -2.71 -5.78
N TRP A 107 -8.23 -1.76 -6.62
CA TRP A 107 -8.64 -2.03 -7.99
C TRP A 107 -7.47 -2.72 -8.72
N ALA A 108 -7.50 -4.04 -8.75
CA ALA A 108 -6.60 -4.83 -9.55
C ALA A 108 -7.15 -4.82 -10.97
N PHE A 109 -6.47 -4.14 -11.89
CA PHE A 109 -6.76 -4.24 -13.31
C PHE A 109 -6.47 -5.68 -13.75
N ARG A 110 -7.49 -6.55 -13.71
CA ARG A 110 -7.40 -7.93 -14.17
C ARG A 110 -7.48 -7.90 -15.69
N LEU A 111 -6.34 -8.06 -16.36
CA LEU A 111 -6.33 -8.35 -17.79
C LEU A 111 -7.00 -9.74 -17.99
N PRO A 112 -7.95 -9.89 -18.93
CA PRO A 112 -8.77 -11.10 -19.07
C PRO A 112 -7.98 -12.37 -19.46
N PHE A 113 -6.69 -12.24 -19.79
CA PHE A 113 -5.84 -13.35 -20.23
C PHE A 113 -4.82 -13.85 -19.19
N THR A 114 -4.70 -13.21 -18.02
CA THR A 114 -3.77 -13.66 -16.98
C THR A 114 -4.49 -14.49 -15.93
N LYS A 115 -4.61 -15.80 -16.19
CA LYS A 115 -4.98 -16.79 -15.17
C LYS A 115 -3.92 -16.76 -14.05
N GLY A 116 -4.20 -16.01 -12.98
CA GLY A 116 -3.61 -16.24 -11.66
C GLY A 116 -2.34 -15.46 -11.28
N SER A 117 -1.77 -14.58 -12.11
CA SER A 117 -0.65 -13.75 -11.65
C SER A 117 -1.16 -12.51 -10.92
N ARG A 118 -1.24 -12.62 -9.60
CA ARG A 118 -1.44 -11.48 -8.70
C ARG A 118 -0.23 -10.57 -8.90
N VAL A 119 -0.40 -9.44 -9.60
CA VAL A 119 0.64 -8.42 -9.69
C VAL A 119 0.81 -7.82 -8.30
N ILE A 120 1.72 -8.41 -7.53
CA ILE A 120 2.19 -7.87 -6.26
C ILE A 120 2.96 -6.61 -6.64
N GLY A 121 2.29 -5.47 -6.55
CA GLY A 121 2.94 -4.17 -6.67
C GLY A 121 3.91 -4.01 -5.50
N HIS A 122 5.16 -4.41 -5.72
CA HIS A 122 6.25 -4.13 -4.83
C HIS A 122 6.77 -2.72 -5.13
N ASP A 123 6.86 -1.93 -4.07
CA ASP A 123 7.29 -0.54 -4.06
C ASP A 123 8.65 -0.30 -4.75
N SER A 124 8.75 0.88 -5.37
CA SER A 124 9.98 1.66 -5.52
C SER A 124 11.17 1.02 -6.25
N GLY A 125 10.95 0.64 -7.50
CA GLY A 125 12.00 0.54 -8.51
C GLY A 125 11.32 0.55 -9.85
N ILE A 126 11.77 1.39 -10.79
CA ILE A 126 11.35 1.26 -12.19
C ILE A 126 11.78 -0.16 -12.59
N ASN A 127 10.83 -1.10 -12.57
CA ASN A 127 11.08 -2.51 -12.81
C ASN A 127 11.72 -2.61 -14.19
N SER A 128 13.02 -2.90 -14.21
CA SER A 128 13.82 -3.07 -15.43
C SER A 128 13.13 -4.03 -16.41
N GLY A 129 12.39 -5.03 -15.90
CA GLY A 129 11.58 -5.93 -16.72
C GLY A 129 10.38 -5.27 -17.44
N ALA A 130 9.71 -4.30 -16.83
CA ALA A 130 8.62 -3.56 -17.48
C ALA A 130 9.16 -2.58 -18.53
N ALA A 131 10.28 -1.93 -18.26
CA ALA A 131 10.96 -1.07 -19.22
C ALA A 131 11.52 -1.87 -20.41
N TYR A 132 12.15 -3.02 -20.15
CA TYR A 132 12.62 -3.94 -21.18
C TYR A 132 11.47 -4.51 -22.01
N GLY A 133 10.39 -4.96 -21.35
CA GLY A 133 9.18 -5.43 -22.03
C GLY A 133 8.55 -4.35 -22.91
N GLY A 134 8.46 -3.12 -22.42
CA GLY A 134 7.98 -1.97 -23.21
C GLY A 134 8.88 -1.67 -24.41
N PHE A 135 10.20 -1.72 -24.23
CA PHE A 135 11.17 -1.50 -25.30
C PHE A 135 11.07 -2.56 -26.40
N VAL A 136 11.01 -3.84 -26.04
CA VAL A 136 10.88 -4.94 -27.02
C VAL A 136 9.57 -4.82 -27.80
N LEU A 137 8.48 -4.44 -27.13
CA LEU A 137 7.17 -4.29 -27.78
C LEU A 137 7.18 -3.11 -28.78
N VAL A 138 7.79 -1.99 -28.40
CA VAL A 138 7.99 -0.85 -29.33
C VAL A 138 8.90 -1.24 -30.50
N LEU A 139 9.99 -1.98 -30.26
CA LEU A 139 10.88 -2.47 -31.32
C LEU A 139 10.11 -3.36 -32.31
N PHE A 140 9.27 -4.27 -31.80
CA PHE A 140 8.45 -5.15 -32.62
C PHE A 140 7.44 -4.36 -33.46
N CYS A 141 6.78 -3.35 -32.87
CA CYS A 141 5.88 -2.46 -33.59
C CYS A 141 6.61 -1.69 -34.71
N VAL A 142 7.81 -1.16 -34.44
CA VAL A 142 8.60 -0.43 -35.44
C VAL A 142 9.05 -1.36 -36.59
N MET A 143 9.46 -2.59 -36.28
CA MET A 143 9.81 -3.57 -37.31
C MET A 143 8.61 -4.06 -38.11
N SER A 144 7.40 -3.98 -37.55
CA SER A 144 6.15 -4.32 -38.24
C SER A 144 5.58 -3.20 -39.09
N LEU A 145 6.14 -1.97 -39.03
CA LEU A 145 5.69 -0.87 -39.86
C LEU A 145 6.20 -1.02 -41.31
N PRO A 146 5.33 -0.84 -42.32
CA PRO A 146 5.71 -0.91 -43.72
C PRO A 146 6.74 0.18 -44.04
N GLY A 147 7.82 -0.18 -44.74
CA GLY A 147 8.94 0.71 -45.06
C GLY A 147 10.21 0.55 -44.20
N VAL A 148 10.10 0.18 -42.92
CA VAL A 148 11.28 -0.12 -42.05
C VAL A 148 11.60 -1.61 -42.06
N GLY A 149 10.59 -2.47 -41.89
CA GLY A 149 10.73 -3.93 -41.94
C GLY A 149 11.05 -4.49 -43.33
N ASP A 150 10.66 -3.79 -44.40
CA ASP A 150 10.92 -4.16 -45.79
C ASP A 150 12.40 -4.00 -46.17
N ARG A 151 13.06 -2.94 -45.66
CA ARG A 151 14.48 -2.68 -45.90
C ARG A 151 15.41 -3.67 -45.18
N LEU A 152 14.91 -4.35 -44.16
CA LEU A 152 15.62 -5.38 -43.38
C LEU A 152 15.33 -6.81 -43.86
N GLY A 153 14.46 -7.00 -44.87
CA GLY A 153 14.14 -8.31 -45.44
C GLY A 153 13.30 -9.23 -44.53
N THR A 154 12.75 -8.70 -43.43
CA THR A 154 11.98 -9.46 -42.44
C THR A 154 10.46 -9.44 -42.68
N ALA A 155 9.98 -8.56 -43.57
CA ALA A 155 8.56 -8.34 -43.84
C ALA A 155 7.75 -9.61 -44.21
N PRO A 156 8.16 -10.48 -45.15
CA PRO A 156 7.31 -11.62 -45.55
C PRO A 156 7.20 -12.72 -44.48
N ARG A 157 8.17 -12.79 -43.54
CA ARG A 157 8.15 -13.77 -42.44
C ARG A 157 7.31 -13.32 -41.26
N ILE A 158 7.26 -12.01 -41.00
CA ILE A 158 6.44 -11.45 -39.92
C ILE A 158 4.98 -11.39 -40.34
N GLU A 159 4.69 -11.05 -41.60
CA GLU A 159 3.33 -11.01 -42.15
C GLU A 159 2.68 -12.40 -42.17
N SER A 160 3.43 -13.44 -42.54
CA SER A 160 2.97 -14.84 -42.49
C SER A 160 2.76 -15.35 -41.07
N ALA A 161 3.61 -14.96 -40.11
CA ALA A 161 3.41 -15.30 -38.70
C ALA A 161 2.16 -14.61 -38.11
N LEU A 162 1.91 -13.35 -38.47
CA LEU A 162 0.74 -12.59 -38.03
C LEU A 162 -0.55 -13.17 -38.62
N ALA A 163 -0.52 -13.57 -39.90
CA ALA A 163 -1.64 -14.25 -40.56
C ALA A 163 -1.93 -15.63 -39.97
N MET A 164 -0.91 -16.34 -39.50
CA MET A 164 -1.08 -17.63 -38.83
C MET A 164 -1.62 -17.46 -37.40
N MET A 165 -1.17 -16.43 -36.67
CA MET A 165 -1.71 -16.09 -35.35
C MET A 165 -3.17 -15.64 -35.41
N SER A 166 -3.54 -14.81 -36.40
CA SER A 166 -4.92 -14.34 -36.52
C SER A 166 -5.91 -15.47 -36.78
N LYS A 167 -5.55 -16.43 -37.65
CA LYS A 167 -6.34 -17.66 -37.88
C LYS A 167 -6.53 -18.47 -36.60
N ASN A 168 -5.45 -18.73 -35.87
CA ASN A 168 -5.51 -19.50 -34.63
C ASN A 168 -6.33 -18.80 -33.53
N ILE A 169 -6.30 -17.47 -33.46
CA ILE A 169 -7.10 -16.69 -32.49
C ILE A 169 -8.58 -16.74 -32.86
N THR A 170 -8.94 -16.63 -34.15
CA THR A 170 -10.34 -16.78 -34.58
C THR A 170 -10.88 -18.18 -34.29
N ASP A 171 -10.08 -19.23 -34.50
CA ASP A 171 -10.50 -20.61 -34.22
C ASP A 171 -10.71 -20.86 -32.73
N VAL A 172 -9.83 -20.31 -31.88
CA VAL A 172 -9.99 -20.38 -30.41
C VAL A 172 -11.21 -19.58 -29.94
N VAL A 173 -11.47 -18.40 -30.53
CA VAL A 173 -12.65 -17.59 -30.20
C VAL A 173 -13.95 -18.29 -30.65
N HIS A 174 -13.93 -18.99 -31.78
CA HIS A 174 -15.09 -19.74 -32.28
C HIS A 174 -15.34 -21.02 -31.47
N ALA A 175 -14.29 -21.68 -30.97
CA ALA A 175 -14.38 -22.85 -30.11
C ALA A 175 -14.84 -22.53 -28.68
N ILE A 176 -14.66 -21.29 -28.20
CA ILE A 176 -15.15 -20.83 -26.89
C ILE A 176 -16.63 -20.38 -26.95
N ARG A 177 -17.17 -20.13 -28.15
CA ARG A 177 -18.53 -19.61 -28.35
C ARG A 177 -19.59 -20.70 -28.63
N HIS A 178 -19.17 -21.96 -28.73
CA HIS A 178 -20.01 -23.16 -28.77
C HIS A 178 -19.84 -23.96 -27.47
#